data_AF-A0A929BT45-F1
#
_entry.id   AF-A0A929BT45-F1
#
_cell.length_a   1.000
_cell.length_b   1.000
_cell.length_c   1.000
_cell.angle_alpha   90.00
_cell.angle_beta   90.00
_cell.angle_gamma   90.00
#
_symmetry.space_group_name_H-M   'P 1'
#
loop_
_entity.id
_entity.type
_entity.pdbx_description
1 polymer ?
#
loop_
_entity_poly.entity_id
_entity_poly.type
_entity_poly.pdbx_seq_one_letter_code
_entity_poly.pdbx_strand_id
1 'polypeptide(L)'
;MPAWVSVLAFWLTLLVMLVGLVLLIVPIFPGITVIWVAALLYGIATGFDTLGIVIFVLITLGMVAGISADNLLMGAGARQGGASWLTIIVALIAGIAGTVFFPPIGGLIAIPIAIFLLELLRNREWRSAWRA
;
A
#
# COMPACT_ATOMS: atom_id res chain seq x y z
N MET A 1 3.88 -14.50 -29.53
CA MET A 1 4.97 -15.10 -28.72
C MET A 1 4.98 -16.62 -28.92
N PRO A 2 6.13 -17.31 -28.82
CA PRO A 2 6.17 -18.77 -28.86
C PRO A 2 5.32 -19.40 -27.73
N ALA A 3 4.72 -20.57 -27.98
CA ALA A 3 3.77 -21.20 -27.06
C ALA A 3 4.36 -21.49 -25.66
N TRP A 4 5.64 -21.87 -25.59
CA TRP A 4 6.31 -22.09 -24.30
C TRP A 4 6.47 -20.80 -23.49
N VAL A 5 6.62 -19.65 -24.15
CA VAL A 5 6.69 -18.33 -23.49
C VAL A 5 5.34 -17.93 -22.91
N SER A 6 4.25 -18.14 -23.66
CA SER A 6 2.90 -17.82 -23.16
C SER A 6 2.50 -18.67 -21.97
N VAL A 7 2.84 -19.97 -22.01
CA VAL A 7 2.60 -20.88 -20.88
C VAL A 7 3.39 -20.44 -19.65
N LEU A 8 4.68 -20.10 -19.81
CA LEU A 8 5.49 -19.60 -18.71
C LEU A 8 4.95 -18.29 -18.15
N ALA A 9 4.59 -17.33 -19.00
CA ALA A 9 4.03 -16.05 -18.59
C ALA A 9 2.75 -16.24 -17.77
N PHE A 10 1.85 -17.13 -18.22
CA PHE A 10 0.61 -17.45 -17.50
C PHE A 10 0.89 -17.99 -16.09
N TRP A 11 1.71 -19.05 -15.99
CA TRP A 11 1.97 -19.69 -14.70
C TRP A 11 2.79 -18.80 -13.76
N LEU A 12 3.73 -18.02 -14.29
CA LEU A 12 4.51 -17.09 -13.49
C LEU A 12 3.65 -15.97 -12.95
N THR A 13 2.78 -15.38 -13.78
CA THR A 13 1.81 -14.38 -13.33
C THR A 13 0.89 -14.96 -12.26
N LEU A 14 0.35 -16.16 -12.47
CA LEU A 14 -0.51 -16.81 -11.49
C LEU A 14 0.22 -17.04 -10.16
N LEU A 15 1.47 -17.51 -10.21
CA LEU A 15 2.29 -17.71 -9.02
C LEU A 15 2.56 -16.39 -8.29
N VAL A 16 2.89 -15.32 -9.01
CA VAL A 16 3.09 -13.98 -8.42
C VAL A 16 1.80 -13.48 -7.77
N MET A 17 0.64 -13.68 -8.41
CA MET A 17 -0.65 -13.31 -7.84
C MET A 17 -0.98 -14.12 -6.58
N LEU A 18 -0.72 -15.43 -6.57
CA LEU A 18 -0.91 -16.29 -5.39
C LEU A 18 0.03 -15.89 -4.25
N VAL A 19 1.28 -15.56 -4.55
CA VAL A 19 2.23 -15.03 -3.57
C VAL A 19 1.73 -13.68 -3.03
N GLY A 20 1.29 -12.77 -3.91
CA GLY A 20 0.69 -11.50 -3.51
C GLY A 20 -0.52 -11.68 -2.59
N LEU A 21 -1.36 -12.70 -2.85
CA LEU A 21 -2.51 -13.06 -2.02
C LEU A 21 -2.08 -13.55 -0.64
N VAL A 22 -1.13 -14.48 -0.56
CA VAL A 22 -0.60 -14.99 0.72
C VAL A 22 0.08 -13.87 1.51
N LEU A 23 0.78 -12.97 0.83
CA LEU A 23 1.47 -11.85 1.46
C LEU A 23 0.52 -10.77 2.01
N LEU A 24 -0.78 -10.82 1.71
CA LEU A 24 -1.77 -9.98 2.42
C LEU A 24 -1.85 -10.29 3.92
N ILE A 25 -1.46 -11.51 4.33
CA ILE A 25 -1.41 -11.89 5.74
C ILE A 25 -0.26 -11.17 6.46
N VAL A 26 0.81 -10.83 5.71
CA VAL A 26 1.97 -10.13 6.25
C VAL A 26 1.63 -8.64 6.36
N PRO A 27 1.57 -8.07 7.60
CA PRO A 27 1.31 -6.66 7.76
C PRO A 27 2.34 -5.82 6.98
N ILE A 28 1.92 -4.65 6.47
CA ILE A 28 2.76 -3.69 5.74
C ILE A 28 3.11 -4.12 4.30
N PHE A 29 3.01 -5.41 3.94
CA PHE A 29 3.32 -5.84 2.58
C PHE A 29 2.18 -5.52 1.58
N PRO A 30 2.44 -4.85 0.45
CA PRO A 30 1.40 -4.40 -0.48
C PRO A 30 0.92 -5.52 -1.42
N GLY A 31 0.36 -6.61 -0.86
CA GLY A 31 -0.05 -7.79 -1.63
C GLY A 31 -1.08 -7.48 -2.73
N ILE A 32 -2.01 -6.56 -2.47
CA ILE A 32 -3.02 -6.11 -3.44
C ILE A 32 -2.35 -5.45 -4.66
N THR A 33 -1.35 -4.60 -4.41
CA THR A 33 -0.58 -3.94 -5.46
C THR A 33 0.22 -4.94 -6.28
N VAL A 34 0.81 -5.97 -5.64
CA VAL A 34 1.54 -7.04 -6.35
C VAL A 34 0.61 -7.78 -7.31
N ILE A 35 -0.58 -8.16 -6.86
CA ILE A 35 -1.59 -8.82 -7.72
C ILE A 35 -1.96 -7.93 -8.91
N TRP A 36 -2.21 -6.63 -8.66
CA TRP A 36 -2.58 -5.68 -9.70
C TRP A 36 -1.45 -5.48 -10.73
N VAL A 37 -0.21 -5.32 -10.30
CA VAL A 37 0.96 -5.17 -11.18
C VAL A 37 1.16 -6.43 -12.03
N ALA A 38 1.04 -7.62 -11.43
CA ALA A 38 1.16 -8.88 -12.16
C ALA A 38 0.11 -9.00 -13.27
N ALA A 39 -1.15 -8.65 -12.98
CA ALA A 39 -2.23 -8.65 -13.96
C ALA A 39 -1.99 -7.62 -15.08
N LEU A 40 -1.53 -6.41 -14.73
CA LEU A 40 -1.19 -5.37 -15.70
C LEU A 40 -0.06 -5.81 -16.65
N LEU A 41 1.04 -6.30 -16.09
CA LEU A 41 2.20 -6.73 -16.87
C LEU A 41 1.85 -7.91 -17.78
N TYR A 42 1.04 -8.85 -17.29
CA TYR A 42 0.55 -9.96 -18.11
C TYR A 42 -0.29 -9.45 -19.28
N GLY A 43 -1.28 -8.58 -19.03
CA GLY A 43 -2.13 -8.04 -20.09
C GLY A 43 -1.38 -7.18 -21.10
N ILE A 44 -0.35 -6.43 -20.68
CA ILE A 44 0.56 -5.72 -21.59
C ILE A 44 1.35 -6.72 -22.44
N ALA A 45 1.91 -7.76 -21.83
CA ALA A 45 2.77 -8.74 -22.51
C ALA A 45 1.99 -9.62 -23.50
N THR A 46 0.75 -9.98 -23.18
CA THR A 46 -0.11 -10.83 -24.04
C THR A 46 -0.98 -10.03 -25.00
N GLY A 47 -1.13 -8.73 -24.77
CA GLY A 47 -2.15 -7.91 -25.41
C GLY A 47 -3.50 -8.08 -24.71
N PHE A 48 -4.12 -6.96 -24.36
CA PHE A 48 -5.46 -6.96 -23.79
C PHE A 48 -6.52 -7.13 -24.89
N ASP A 49 -7.40 -8.11 -24.72
CA ASP A 49 -8.68 -8.19 -25.42
C ASP A 49 -9.78 -7.49 -24.61
N THR A 50 -10.99 -7.39 -25.15
CA THR A 50 -12.10 -6.70 -24.47
C THR A 50 -12.39 -7.29 -23.10
N LEU A 51 -12.36 -8.62 -22.96
CA LEU A 51 -12.60 -9.30 -21.69
C LEU A 51 -11.47 -9.01 -20.69
N GLY A 52 -10.22 -9.06 -21.14
CA GLY A 52 -9.05 -8.74 -20.32
C GLY A 52 -9.09 -7.30 -19.80
N ILE A 53 -9.52 -6.34 -20.61
CA ILE A 53 -9.71 -4.94 -20.17
C ILE A 53 -10.75 -4.89 -19.06
N VAL A 54 -11.92 -5.52 -19.25
CA VAL A 54 -12.99 -5.53 -18.25
C VAL A 54 -12.52 -6.15 -16.94
N ILE A 55 -11.84 -7.30 -16.99
CA ILE A 55 -11.27 -7.96 -15.81
C ILE A 55 -10.25 -7.05 -15.14
N PHE A 56 -9.36 -6.41 -15.90
CA PHE A 56 -8.35 -5.53 -15.33
C PHE A 56 -8.96 -4.29 -14.66
N VAL A 57 -10.03 -3.73 -15.23
CA VAL A 57 -10.81 -2.66 -14.59
C VAL A 57 -11.37 -3.13 -13.25
N LEU A 58 -11.95 -4.33 -13.18
CA LEU A 58 -12.46 -4.89 -11.92
C LEU A 58 -11.35 -5.10 -10.89
N ILE A 59 -10.20 -5.62 -11.32
CA ILE A 59 -9.01 -5.76 -10.45
C ILE A 59 -8.54 -4.38 -9.95
N THR A 60 -8.55 -3.37 -10.80
CA THR A 60 -8.17 -1.99 -10.45
C THR A 60 -9.14 -1.38 -9.44
N LEU A 61 -10.45 -1.55 -9.64
CA LEU A 61 -11.47 -1.10 -8.69
C LEU A 61 -11.31 -1.82 -7.34
N GLY A 62 -11.07 -3.13 -7.36
CA GLY A 62 -10.76 -3.91 -6.17
C GLY A 62 -9.51 -3.41 -5.44
N MET A 63 -8.45 -3.07 -6.18
CA MET A 63 -7.23 -2.49 -5.62
C MET A 63 -7.51 -1.16 -4.92
N VAL A 64 -8.21 -0.24 -5.58
CA VAL A 64 -8.54 1.08 -5.01
C VAL A 64 -9.41 0.90 -3.77
N ALA A 65 -10.41 0.03 -3.81
CA ALA A 65 -11.28 -0.25 -2.67
C ALA A 65 -10.50 -0.85 -1.49
N GLY A 66 -9.63 -1.83 -1.74
CA GLY A 66 -8.81 -2.46 -0.71
C GLY A 66 -7.84 -1.48 -0.04
N ILE A 67 -7.06 -0.74 -0.82
CA ILE A 67 -6.13 0.28 -0.30
C ILE A 67 -6.88 1.37 0.48
N SER A 68 -8.06 1.78 -0.01
CA SER A 68 -8.89 2.76 0.67
C SER A 68 -9.41 2.22 2.00
N ALA A 69 -9.87 0.96 2.03
CA ALA A 69 -10.30 0.30 3.26
C ALA A 69 -9.15 0.20 4.27
N ASP A 70 -7.95 -0.20 3.85
CA ASP A 70 -6.76 -0.29 4.72
C ASP A 70 -6.44 1.07 5.35
N ASN A 71 -6.38 2.13 4.54
CA ASN A 71 -6.09 3.50 5.02
C ASN A 71 -7.17 4.02 5.97
N LEU A 72 -8.45 3.76 5.67
CA LEU A 72 -9.56 4.17 6.53
C LEU A 72 -9.57 3.42 7.86
N LEU A 73 -9.36 2.10 7.83
CA LEU A 73 -9.32 1.26 9.03
C LEU A 73 -8.13 1.62 9.92
N MET A 74 -6.94 1.83 9.34
CA MET A 74 -5.76 2.29 10.08
C MET A 74 -5.99 3.69 10.69
N GLY A 75 -6.54 4.63 9.92
CA GLY A 75 -6.85 5.97 10.41
C GLY A 75 -7.89 5.96 11.54
N ALA A 76 -8.94 5.14 11.40
CA ALA A 76 -9.95 4.95 12.44
C ALA A 76 -9.37 4.28 13.70
N GLY A 77 -8.50 3.27 13.53
CA GLY A 77 -7.79 2.62 14.63
C GLY A 77 -6.87 3.60 15.38
N ALA A 78 -6.11 4.42 14.66
CA ALA A 78 -5.27 5.46 15.26
C ALA A 78 -6.10 6.47 16.07
N ARG A 79 -7.28 6.86 15.55
CA ARG A 79 -8.19 7.77 16.25
C ARG A 79 -8.75 7.14 17.53
N GLN A 80 -9.18 5.87 17.48
CA GLN A 80 -9.65 5.13 18.65
C GLN A 80 -8.54 4.95 19.69
N GLY A 81 -7.29 4.80 19.26
CA GLY A 81 -6.10 4.78 20.12
C GLY A 81 -5.75 6.13 20.76
N GLY A 82 -6.54 7.18 20.55
CA GLY A 82 -6.38 8.49 21.18
C GLY A 82 -5.59 9.51 20.35
N ALA A 83 -5.11 9.16 19.14
CA ALA A 83 -4.44 10.12 18.28
C ALA A 83 -5.39 11.27 17.89
N SER A 84 -4.88 12.50 17.85
CA SER A 84 -5.66 13.64 17.39
C SER A 84 -5.82 13.61 15.87
N TRP A 85 -6.89 14.21 15.33
CA TRP A 85 -7.06 14.34 13.87
C TRP A 85 -5.89 15.06 13.21
N LEU A 86 -5.29 16.03 13.90
CA LEU A 86 -4.11 16.74 13.44
C LEU A 86 -2.92 15.78 13.34
N THR A 87 -2.72 14.91 14.32
CA THR A 87 -1.68 13.87 14.31
C THR A 87 -1.85 12.93 13.11
N ILE A 88 -3.08 12.48 12.83
CA ILE A 88 -3.38 11.60 11.69
C ILE A 88 -3.09 12.30 10.36
N ILE A 89 -3.51 13.56 10.19
CA ILE A 89 -3.28 14.33 8.96
C ILE A 89 -1.77 14.59 8.75
N VAL A 90 -1.05 14.97 9.81
CA VAL A 90 0.40 15.18 9.74
C VAL A 90 1.13 13.88 9.40
N ALA A 91 0.75 12.77 10.02
CA ALA A 91 1.27 11.45 9.70
C ALA A 91 1.02 11.09 8.23
N LEU A 92 -0.19 11.31 7.73
CA LEU A 92 -0.54 11.02 6.33
C LEU A 92 0.29 11.85 5.35
N ILE A 93 0.39 13.16 5.57
CA ILE A 93 1.18 14.07 4.72
C ILE A 93 2.66 13.67 4.75
N ALA A 94 3.21 13.41 5.94
CA ALA A 94 4.59 12.98 6.09
C ALA A 94 4.84 11.61 5.44
N GLY A 95 3.90 10.68 5.57
CA GLY A 95 3.96 9.36 4.94
C GLY A 95 3.97 9.45 3.41
N ILE A 96 3.09 10.27 2.84
CA ILE A 96 3.06 10.52 1.39
C ILE A 96 4.36 11.19 0.94
N ALA A 97 4.75 12.30 1.58
CA ALA A 97 5.97 13.03 1.22
C ALA A 97 7.21 12.13 1.35
N GLY A 98 7.36 11.43 2.46
CA GLY A 98 8.46 10.49 2.71
C GLY A 98 8.51 9.39 1.65
N THR A 99 7.37 8.79 1.31
CA THR A 99 7.31 7.77 0.26
C THR A 99 7.66 8.34 -1.11
N VAL A 100 7.25 9.57 -1.43
CA VAL A 100 7.59 10.24 -2.70
C VAL A 100 9.09 10.55 -2.78
N PHE A 101 9.71 11.04 -1.70
CA PHE A 101 11.13 11.39 -1.70
C PHE A 101 12.06 10.17 -1.59
N PHE A 102 11.63 9.11 -0.89
CA PHE A 102 12.45 7.92 -0.69
C PHE A 102 11.63 6.62 -0.78
N PRO A 103 11.10 6.27 -1.97
CA PRO A 103 10.33 5.05 -2.13
C PRO A 103 11.22 3.80 -1.96
N PRO A 104 10.71 2.68 -1.40
CA PRO A 104 9.38 2.51 -0.79
C PRO A 104 9.34 2.80 0.72
N ILE A 105 10.48 2.95 1.38
CA ILE A 105 10.61 2.96 2.84
C ILE A 105 10.47 4.34 3.49
N GLY A 106 10.50 5.42 2.72
CA GLY A 106 10.52 6.77 3.25
C GLY A 106 9.27 7.13 4.05
N GLY A 107 8.10 6.61 3.68
CA GLY A 107 6.88 6.78 4.47
C GLY A 107 6.96 6.12 5.84
N LEU A 108 7.53 4.91 5.93
CA LEU A 108 7.70 4.17 7.19
C LEU A 108 8.55 4.92 8.20
N ILE A 109 9.51 5.71 7.72
CA ILE A 109 10.42 6.51 8.56
C ILE A 109 9.81 7.89 8.84
N ALA A 110 9.23 8.54 7.82
CA ALA A 110 8.71 9.90 7.93
C ALA A 110 7.49 10.00 8.86
N ILE A 111 6.61 9.00 8.87
CA ILE A 111 5.42 8.95 9.73
C ILE A 111 5.79 9.06 11.23
N PRO A 112 6.58 8.14 11.83
CA PRO A 112 6.90 8.20 13.24
C PRO A 112 7.69 9.46 13.60
N ILE A 113 8.59 9.93 12.74
CA ILE A 113 9.32 11.19 12.96
C ILE A 113 8.35 12.38 13.01
N ALA A 114 7.42 12.48 12.07
CA ALA A 114 6.48 13.60 12.02
C ALA A 114 5.51 13.59 13.22
N ILE A 115 5.03 12.41 13.62
CA ILE A 115 4.21 12.26 14.84
C ILE A 115 5.00 12.69 16.08
N PHE A 116 6.24 12.21 16.22
CA PHE A 116 7.12 12.55 17.34
C PHE A 116 7.39 14.06 17.42
N LEU A 117 7.76 14.69 16.31
CA LEU A 117 8.03 16.12 16.23
C LEU A 117 6.77 16.94 16.56
N LEU A 118 5.61 16.52 16.06
CA LEU A 118 4.35 17.18 16.34
C LEU A 118 3.99 17.12 17.84
N GLU A 119 4.15 15.97 18.47
CA GLU A 119 3.83 15.81 19.89
C GLU A 119 4.85 16.54 20.78
N LEU A 120 6.13 16.59 20.37
CA LEU A 120 7.17 17.40 21.03
C LEU A 120 6.82 18.89 21.01
N LEU A 121 6.33 19.38 19.87
CA LEU A 121 5.85 20.76 19.74
C LEU A 121 4.60 21.03 20.59
N ARG A 122 3.71 20.05 20.74
CA ARG A 122 2.43 20.21 21.45
C ARG A 122 2.58 20.20 22.98
N ASN A 123 3.43 19.32 23.53
CA ASN A 123 3.49 19.09 24.97
C ASN A 123 4.74 19.65 25.68
N ARG A 124 5.78 20.13 24.97
CA ARG A 124 7.08 20.64 25.51
C ARG A 124 7.83 19.74 26.52
N GLU A 125 7.23 18.65 27.00
CA GLU A 125 7.82 17.70 27.94
C GLU A 125 8.33 16.45 27.22
N TRP A 126 9.64 16.42 27.02
CA TRP A 126 10.40 15.36 26.33
C TRP A 126 10.12 13.94 26.85
N ARG A 127 9.69 13.79 28.12
CA ARG A 127 9.49 12.50 28.80
C ARG A 127 8.21 11.77 28.39
N SER A 128 7.22 12.47 27.82
CA SER A 128 5.98 11.85 27.36
C SER A 128 6.10 11.31 25.92
N ALA A 129 6.92 11.96 25.08
CA ALA A 129 7.04 11.64 23.65
C ALA A 129 7.76 10.32 23.31
N TRP A 130 8.58 9.76 24.22
CA TRP A 130 9.24 8.46 24.01
C TRP A 130 8.31 7.24 24.18
N ARG A 131 7.09 7.44 24.72
CA ARG A 131 6.13 6.36 24.94
C ARG A 131 5.04 6.25 23.85
N ALA A 132 5.03 7.19 22.91
CA ALA A 132 4.12 7.23 21.76
C ALA A 132 4.80 6.56 20.56
#